data_AF-A0A9W9U3P1-F1
#
_entry.id   AF-A0A9W9U3P1-F1
#
_cell.length_a   1.000
_cell.length_b   1.000
_cell.length_c   1.000
_cell.angle_alpha   90.00
_cell.angle_beta   90.00
_cell.angle_gamma   90.00
#
_symmetry.space_group_name_H-M   'P 1'
#
loop_
_entity.id
_entity.type
_entity.pdbx_description
1 polymer ?
#
loop_
_entity_poly.entity_id
_entity_poly.type
_entity_poly.pdbx_seq_one_letter_code
_entity_poly.pdbx_strand_id
1 'polypeptide(L)'
;MNTNTLRVDDIQDNSLLRRGSPATHTIFGISQTINSANLLLMKALKAVTTLSPSAVSIFTNSLIEGHIGQGMDLYWTHQTNIPTREEYFTMVDGKTGGLFVLMAELMRSEATTNNDLDAKLLMSTVGRFFQARDDYQNLQDADYTEQKGFADDLSEGKISLPLLFALEAKGPERGRLLSILQQRKTTGSISVELRKLALQDIVAAGGLTRTKGVILNLQEEVNNLLARFEDRAGERNWIFRLMKKRLEL
;
A
#
# COMPACT_ATOMS: atom_id res chain seq x y z
N MET A 1 5.70 2.79 -14.12
CA MET A 1 4.74 1.87 -13.49
C MET A 1 4.02 2.53 -12.32
N ASN A 2 4.73 3.00 -11.29
CA ASN A 2 4.11 3.66 -10.11
C ASN A 2 3.14 4.82 -10.46
N THR A 3 3.47 5.68 -11.43
CA THR A 3 2.56 6.76 -11.87
C THR A 3 1.29 6.26 -12.57
N ASN A 4 1.33 5.07 -13.17
CA ASN A 4 0.15 4.44 -13.78
C ASN A 4 -0.77 3.89 -12.69
N THR A 5 -0.23 3.13 -11.74
CA THR A 5 -1.02 2.53 -10.66
C THR A 5 -1.69 3.62 -9.82
N LEU A 6 -0.95 4.68 -9.45
CA LEU A 6 -1.52 5.81 -8.71
C LEU A 6 -2.71 6.48 -9.41
N ARG A 7 -2.71 6.60 -10.74
CA ARG A 7 -3.82 7.24 -11.48
C ARG A 7 -5.08 6.38 -11.52
N VAL A 8 -4.89 5.06 -11.60
CA VAL A 8 -5.99 4.10 -11.61
C VAL A 8 -6.54 3.94 -10.20
N ASP A 9 -5.68 3.83 -9.19
CA ASP A 9 -6.04 3.80 -7.78
C ASP A 9 -6.89 5.02 -7.40
N ASP A 10 -6.47 6.25 -7.75
CA ASP A 10 -7.25 7.46 -7.45
C ASP A 10 -8.69 7.42 -8.01
N ILE A 11 -8.90 6.75 -9.15
CA ILE A 11 -10.25 6.54 -9.70
C ILE A 11 -10.99 5.45 -8.93
N GLN A 12 -10.32 4.33 -8.67
CA GLN A 12 -10.91 3.17 -8.01
C GLN A 12 -11.33 3.47 -6.57
N ASP A 13 -10.56 4.31 -5.90
CA ASP A 13 -10.77 4.74 -4.52
C ASP A 13 -11.65 6.01 -4.46
N ASN A 14 -11.91 6.66 -5.61
CA ASN A 14 -12.66 7.92 -5.73
C ASN A 14 -12.00 9.08 -4.95
N SER A 15 -10.68 9.09 -4.88
CA SER A 15 -9.88 10.09 -4.16
C SER A 15 -9.89 11.43 -4.90
N LEU A 16 -10.24 12.52 -4.22
CA LEU A 16 -10.36 13.85 -4.84
C LEU A 16 -9.01 14.58 -4.94
N LEU A 17 -8.07 14.23 -4.07
CA LEU A 17 -6.78 14.89 -3.93
C LEU A 17 -5.63 13.89 -4.03
N ARG A 18 -4.51 14.34 -4.59
CA ARG A 18 -3.23 13.65 -4.61
C ARG A 18 -2.14 14.66 -4.29
N ARG A 19 -1.47 14.51 -3.14
CA ARG A 19 -0.37 15.39 -2.68
C ARG A 19 -0.79 16.88 -2.65
N GLY A 20 -1.98 17.14 -2.12
CA GLY A 20 -2.55 18.48 -1.98
C GLY A 20 -3.07 19.10 -3.28
N SER A 21 -2.96 18.40 -4.41
CA SER A 21 -3.46 18.83 -5.72
C SER A 21 -4.67 18.01 -6.16
N PRO A 22 -5.56 18.52 -7.03
CA PRO A 22 -6.67 17.73 -7.55
C PRO A 22 -6.19 16.43 -8.23
N ALA A 23 -6.88 15.32 -7.97
CA ALA A 23 -6.57 14.04 -8.61
C ALA A 23 -6.71 14.12 -10.15
N THR A 24 -5.96 13.31 -10.89
CA THR A 24 -5.88 13.44 -12.37
C THR A 24 -7.27 13.34 -13.04
N HIS A 25 -8.13 12.46 -12.54
CA HIS A 25 -9.47 12.25 -13.09
C HIS A 25 -10.44 13.40 -12.83
N THR A 26 -10.19 14.24 -11.81
CA THR A 26 -11.03 15.41 -11.54
C THR A 26 -10.73 16.56 -12.51
N ILE A 27 -9.54 16.56 -13.13
CA ILE A 27 -9.13 17.55 -14.14
C ILE A 27 -9.45 17.05 -15.56
N PHE A 28 -9.04 15.83 -15.90
CA PHE A 28 -9.10 15.31 -17.28
C PHE A 28 -10.26 14.35 -17.54
N GLY A 29 -11.05 14.03 -16.51
CA GLY A 29 -12.09 13.03 -16.55
C GLY A 29 -11.58 11.59 -16.41
N ILE A 30 -12.48 10.71 -16.01
CA ILE A 30 -12.19 9.29 -15.76
C ILE A 30 -11.68 8.60 -17.05
N SER A 31 -12.38 8.76 -18.17
CA SER A 31 -12.07 8.06 -19.41
C SER A 31 -10.66 8.38 -19.94
N GLN A 32 -10.25 9.65 -19.93
CA GLN A 32 -8.92 10.04 -20.38
C GLN A 32 -7.84 9.54 -19.42
N THR A 33 -8.11 9.57 -18.12
CA THR A 33 -7.18 9.10 -17.08
C THR A 33 -6.92 7.60 -17.21
N ILE A 34 -7.97 6.78 -17.41
CA ILE A 34 -7.85 5.34 -17.66
C ILE A 34 -7.04 5.08 -18.94
N ASN A 35 -7.38 5.76 -20.04
CA ASN A 35 -6.67 5.57 -21.31
C ASN A 35 -5.18 5.94 -21.20
N SER A 36 -4.89 7.08 -20.55
CA SER A 36 -3.52 7.53 -20.30
C SER A 36 -2.73 6.57 -19.42
N ALA A 37 -3.38 6.03 -18.38
CA ALA A 37 -2.79 4.99 -17.55
C ALA A 37 -2.45 3.77 -18.41
N ASN A 38 -3.41 3.18 -19.13
CA ASN A 38 -3.17 2.01 -19.97
C ASN A 38 -2.03 2.21 -20.98
N LEU A 39 -1.94 3.39 -21.60
CA LEU A 39 -0.82 3.74 -22.47
C LEU A 39 0.54 3.69 -21.75
N LEU A 40 0.63 4.22 -20.52
CA LEU A 40 1.85 4.16 -19.72
C LEU A 40 2.24 2.72 -19.37
N LEU A 41 1.26 1.84 -19.13
CA LEU A 41 1.52 0.42 -18.88
C LEU A 41 2.10 -0.26 -20.14
N MET A 42 1.52 0.00 -21.31
CA MET A 42 2.03 -0.52 -22.59
C MET A 42 3.45 0.00 -22.90
N LYS A 43 3.72 1.28 -22.61
CA LYS A 43 5.07 1.85 -22.75
C LYS A 43 6.08 1.19 -21.80
N ALA A 44 5.66 0.92 -20.56
CA ALA A 44 6.51 0.21 -19.59
C ALA A 44 6.80 -1.23 -20.06
N LEU A 45 5.79 -1.96 -20.53
CA LEU A 45 5.97 -3.29 -21.09
C LEU A 45 6.94 -3.28 -22.28
N LYS A 46 6.78 -2.33 -23.21
CA LYS A 46 7.69 -2.14 -24.34
C LYS A 46 9.12 -1.83 -23.89
N ALA A 47 9.31 -1.07 -22.83
CA ALA A 47 10.64 -0.82 -22.29
C ALA A 47 11.26 -2.09 -21.67
N VAL A 48 10.44 -2.91 -20.98
CA VAL A 48 10.91 -4.17 -20.39
C VAL A 48 11.32 -5.19 -21.48
N THR A 49 10.73 -5.15 -22.67
CA THR A 49 11.15 -6.04 -23.77
C THR A 49 12.57 -5.79 -24.29
N THR A 50 13.22 -4.69 -23.90
CA THR A 50 14.61 -4.40 -24.27
C THR A 50 15.63 -4.88 -23.22
N LEU A 51 15.16 -5.53 -22.15
CA LEU A 51 15.99 -6.07 -21.07
C LEU A 51 16.26 -7.58 -21.30
N SER A 52 16.78 -8.28 -20.28
CA SER A 52 17.01 -9.73 -20.34
C SER A 52 15.73 -10.53 -20.70
N PRO A 53 15.88 -11.75 -21.27
CA PRO A 53 14.73 -12.57 -21.67
C PRO A 53 13.74 -12.88 -20.54
N SER A 54 14.20 -12.93 -19.28
CA SER A 54 13.35 -13.18 -18.11
C SER A 54 12.59 -11.94 -17.64
N ALA A 55 13.04 -10.73 -18.00
CA ALA A 55 12.47 -9.46 -17.51
C ALA A 55 10.98 -9.32 -17.84
N VAL A 56 10.55 -9.75 -19.02
CA VAL A 56 9.13 -9.74 -19.41
C VAL A 56 8.30 -10.61 -18.47
N SER A 57 8.76 -11.83 -18.17
CA SER A 57 8.05 -12.74 -17.27
C SER A 57 8.00 -12.20 -15.84
N ILE A 58 9.13 -11.67 -15.34
CA ILE A 58 9.21 -11.01 -14.03
C ILE A 58 8.18 -9.89 -13.93
N PHE A 59 8.14 -9.03 -14.96
CA PHE A 59 7.23 -7.89 -15.02
C PHE A 59 5.76 -8.29 -15.12
N THR A 60 5.41 -9.21 -16.01
CA THR A 60 4.01 -9.64 -16.20
C THR A 60 3.48 -10.39 -14.99
N ASN A 61 4.29 -11.26 -14.37
CA ASN A 61 3.87 -11.99 -13.17
C ASN A 61 3.62 -11.02 -12.01
N SER A 62 4.53 -10.07 -11.78
CA SER A 62 4.32 -9.04 -10.76
C SER A 62 3.09 -8.17 -11.02
N LEU A 63 2.82 -7.82 -12.29
CA LEU A 63 1.59 -7.12 -12.64
C LEU A 63 0.34 -7.91 -12.30
N ILE A 64 0.31 -9.21 -12.61
CA ILE A 64 -0.82 -10.09 -12.30
C ILE A 64 -1.07 -10.12 -10.79
N GLU A 65 -0.03 -10.36 -9.99
CA GLU A 65 -0.12 -10.36 -8.52
C GLU A 65 -0.59 -9.00 -7.98
N GLY A 66 -0.10 -7.90 -8.57
CA GLY A 66 -0.56 -6.55 -8.24
C GLY A 66 -2.06 -6.33 -8.47
N HIS A 67 -2.60 -6.86 -9.57
CA HIS A 67 -4.04 -6.78 -9.86
C HIS A 67 -4.85 -7.72 -8.95
N ILE A 68 -4.32 -8.87 -8.57
CA ILE A 68 -4.96 -9.78 -7.60
C ILE A 68 -5.05 -9.07 -6.23
N GLY A 69 -3.95 -8.49 -5.74
CA GLY A 69 -3.94 -7.71 -4.51
C GLY A 69 -4.93 -6.54 -4.56
N GLN A 70 -4.93 -5.75 -5.63
CA GLN A 70 -5.90 -4.67 -5.81
C GLN A 70 -7.35 -5.20 -5.83
N GLY A 71 -7.60 -6.33 -6.47
CA GLY A 71 -8.91 -6.98 -6.50
C GLY A 71 -9.40 -7.39 -5.11
N MET A 72 -8.52 -7.88 -4.24
CA MET A 72 -8.84 -8.20 -2.85
C MET A 72 -9.26 -6.96 -2.07
N ASP A 73 -8.47 -5.88 -2.17
CA ASP A 73 -8.72 -4.59 -1.50
C ASP A 73 -10.08 -3.98 -1.90
N LEU A 74 -10.34 -3.95 -3.21
CA LEU A 74 -11.62 -3.47 -3.77
C LEU A 74 -12.79 -4.36 -3.35
N TYR A 75 -12.62 -5.68 -3.35
CA TYR A 75 -13.66 -6.62 -2.94
C TYR A 75 -14.05 -6.40 -1.47
N TRP A 76 -13.08 -6.30 -0.56
CA TRP A 76 -13.34 -6.07 0.87
C TRP A 76 -14.02 -4.74 1.11
N THR A 77 -13.52 -3.69 0.47
CA THR A 77 -14.06 -2.33 0.55
C THR A 77 -15.52 -2.29 0.05
N HIS A 78 -15.80 -2.89 -1.11
CA HIS A 78 -17.14 -2.86 -1.70
C HIS A 78 -18.12 -3.76 -0.96
N GLN A 79 -17.68 -4.95 -0.51
CA GLN A 79 -18.55 -5.88 0.20
C GLN A 79 -18.63 -5.64 1.70
N THR A 80 -17.84 -4.70 2.24
CA THR A 80 -17.64 -4.52 3.69
C THR A 80 -17.25 -5.84 4.37
N ASN A 81 -16.48 -6.67 3.66
CA ASN A 81 -15.99 -7.94 4.16
C ASN A 81 -14.68 -7.69 4.91
N ILE A 82 -14.58 -8.18 6.14
CA ILE A 82 -13.42 -7.92 7.00
C ILE A 82 -12.42 -9.07 6.82
N PRO A 83 -11.25 -8.84 6.21
CA PRO A 83 -10.24 -9.88 6.03
C PRO A 83 -9.62 -10.28 7.37
N THR A 84 -8.97 -11.44 7.38
CA THR A 84 -8.00 -11.79 8.40
C THR A 84 -6.69 -11.01 8.20
N ARG A 85 -5.81 -10.98 9.22
CA ARG A 85 -4.48 -10.36 9.08
C ARG A 85 -3.60 -11.04 8.03
N GLU A 86 -3.72 -12.35 7.89
CA GLU A 86 -2.97 -13.13 6.89
C GLU A 86 -3.41 -12.75 5.48
N GLU A 87 -4.73 -12.64 5.25
CA GLU A 87 -5.28 -12.15 3.99
C GLU A 87 -4.85 -10.71 3.71
N TYR A 88 -4.91 -9.82 4.72
CA TYR A 88 -4.43 -8.44 4.59
C TYR A 88 -2.98 -8.41 4.12
N PHE A 89 -2.06 -9.14 4.75
CA PHE A 89 -0.66 -9.15 4.32
C PHE A 89 -0.44 -9.83 2.97
N THR A 90 -1.25 -10.82 2.61
CA THR A 90 -1.25 -11.40 1.26
C THR A 90 -1.62 -10.35 0.20
N MET A 91 -2.65 -9.55 0.47
CA MET A 91 -3.04 -8.43 -0.39
C MET A 91 -1.90 -7.40 -0.50
N VAL A 92 -1.28 -7.03 0.62
CA VAL A 92 -0.16 -6.08 0.64
C VAL A 92 1.04 -6.60 -0.14
N ASP A 93 1.35 -7.88 -0.03
CA ASP A 93 2.46 -8.52 -0.76
C ASP A 93 2.23 -8.52 -2.27
N GLY A 94 0.99 -8.70 -2.73
CA GLY A 94 0.64 -8.59 -4.14
C GLY A 94 0.71 -7.14 -4.65
N LYS A 95 0.07 -6.20 -3.94
CA LYS A 95 -0.10 -4.80 -4.34
C LYS A 95 1.17 -3.96 -4.15
N THR A 96 1.53 -3.67 -2.90
CA THR A 96 2.62 -2.74 -2.56
C THR A 96 3.97 -3.45 -2.50
N GLY A 97 4.03 -4.63 -1.87
CA GLY A 97 5.22 -5.48 -1.83
C GLY A 97 5.66 -5.95 -3.21
N GLY A 98 4.71 -6.27 -4.08
CA GLY A 98 4.95 -6.74 -5.44
C GLY A 98 5.76 -5.76 -6.28
N LEU A 99 5.54 -4.45 -6.10
CA LEU A 99 6.31 -3.40 -6.78
C LEU A 99 7.77 -3.34 -6.29
N PHE A 100 7.99 -3.46 -4.98
CA PHE A 100 9.33 -3.50 -4.41
C PHE A 100 10.10 -4.73 -4.87
N VAL A 101 9.44 -5.89 -4.86
CA VAL A 101 10.01 -7.16 -5.35
C VAL A 101 10.30 -7.07 -6.86
N LEU A 102 9.41 -6.49 -7.66
CA LEU A 102 9.60 -6.30 -9.09
C LEU A 102 10.86 -5.49 -9.40
N MET A 103 11.05 -4.37 -8.70
CA MET A 103 12.24 -3.54 -8.90
C MET A 103 13.51 -4.33 -8.63
N ALA A 104 13.57 -5.07 -7.52
CA ALA A 104 14.74 -5.86 -7.17
C ALA A 104 14.97 -7.04 -8.13
N GLU A 105 13.93 -7.72 -8.57
CA GLU A 105 14.05 -8.85 -9.50
C GLU A 105 14.48 -8.40 -10.91
N LEU A 106 13.98 -7.26 -11.39
CA LEU A 106 14.46 -6.66 -12.65
C LEU A 106 15.92 -6.21 -12.52
N MET A 107 16.31 -5.60 -11.40
CA MET A 107 17.71 -5.26 -11.16
C MET A 107 18.60 -6.51 -11.15
N ARG A 108 18.15 -7.58 -10.49
CA ARG A 108 18.84 -8.86 -10.42
C ARG A 108 18.95 -9.55 -11.78
N SER A 109 17.92 -9.45 -12.63
CA SER A 109 17.95 -10.06 -13.97
C SER A 109 18.96 -9.42 -14.92
N GLU A 110 19.27 -8.14 -14.70
CA GLU A 110 20.29 -7.40 -15.46
C GLU A 110 21.67 -7.36 -14.78
N ALA A 111 21.79 -7.91 -13.57
CA ALA A 111 23.01 -7.80 -12.78
C ALA A 111 24.15 -8.67 -13.34
N THR A 112 25.31 -8.05 -13.55
CA THR A 112 26.54 -8.74 -13.98
C THR A 112 27.35 -9.32 -12.82
N THR A 113 27.03 -8.89 -11.60
CA THR A 113 27.62 -9.37 -10.33
C THR A 113 26.48 -9.55 -9.32
N ASN A 114 26.66 -10.42 -8.32
CA ASN A 114 25.67 -10.65 -7.25
C ASN A 114 24.26 -11.05 -7.74
N ASN A 115 24.15 -11.68 -8.91
CA ASN A 115 22.85 -12.10 -9.49
C ASN A 115 22.24 -13.34 -8.79
N ASP A 116 23.01 -14.01 -7.93
CA ASP A 116 22.61 -15.07 -7.01
C ASP A 116 21.99 -14.55 -5.69
N LEU A 117 22.09 -13.24 -5.42
CA LEU A 117 21.52 -12.65 -4.23
C LEU A 117 20.01 -12.42 -4.40
N ASP A 118 19.22 -13.24 -3.73
CA ASP A 118 17.77 -13.07 -3.66
C ASP A 118 17.39 -12.02 -2.61
N ALA A 119 16.77 -10.92 -3.06
CA ALA A 119 16.26 -9.83 -2.23
C ALA A 119 14.74 -9.90 -1.98
N LYS A 120 14.03 -10.92 -2.47
CA LYS A 120 12.55 -10.98 -2.43
C LYS A 120 12.00 -10.80 -1.03
N LEU A 121 12.50 -11.57 -0.05
CA LEU A 121 12.03 -11.49 1.33
C LEU A 121 12.30 -10.12 1.95
N LEU A 122 13.47 -9.53 1.69
CA LEU A 122 13.78 -8.18 2.16
C LEU A 122 12.79 -7.18 1.55
N MET A 123 12.56 -7.23 0.25
CA MET A 123 11.72 -6.27 -0.46
C MET A 123 10.23 -6.45 -0.18
N SER A 124 9.74 -7.68 0.05
CA SER A 124 8.37 -7.91 0.50
C SER A 124 8.16 -7.39 1.91
N THR A 125 9.08 -7.65 2.85
CA THR A 125 9.01 -7.10 4.22
C THR A 125 9.08 -5.57 4.22
N VAL A 126 9.87 -4.97 3.33
CA VAL A 126 9.89 -3.51 3.11
C VAL A 126 8.54 -3.00 2.61
N GLY A 127 7.90 -3.72 1.68
CA GLY A 127 6.55 -3.41 1.20
C GLY A 127 5.50 -3.46 2.32
N ARG A 128 5.55 -4.49 3.17
CA ARG A 128 4.68 -4.61 4.36
C ARG A 128 4.90 -3.47 5.35
N PHE A 129 6.17 -3.15 5.64
CA PHE A 129 6.53 -2.00 6.49
C PHE A 129 5.97 -0.69 5.94
N PHE A 130 6.16 -0.46 4.64
CA PHE A 130 5.70 0.75 3.96
C PHE A 130 4.17 0.88 4.01
N GLN A 131 3.43 -0.19 3.71
CA GLN A 131 1.96 -0.16 3.73
C GLN A 131 1.40 0.01 5.14
N ALA A 132 1.93 -0.71 6.14
CA ALA A 132 1.49 -0.57 7.52
C ALA A 132 1.71 0.87 8.03
N ARG A 133 2.82 1.49 7.64
CA ARG A 133 3.12 2.89 7.94
C ARG A 133 2.18 3.85 7.20
N ASP A 134 1.90 3.63 5.93
CA ASP A 134 0.96 4.45 5.13
C ASP A 134 -0.44 4.45 5.76
N ASP A 135 -0.96 3.26 6.10
CA ASP A 135 -2.24 3.08 6.78
C ASP A 135 -2.28 3.78 8.16
N TYR A 136 -1.16 3.76 8.89
CA TYR A 136 -1.04 4.43 10.19
C TYR A 136 -1.01 5.96 10.06
N GLN A 137 -0.20 6.49 9.13
CA GLN A 137 -0.08 7.92 8.90
C GLN A 137 -1.37 8.55 8.36
N ASN A 138 -2.13 7.83 7.53
CA ASN A 138 -3.42 8.28 7.01
C ASN A 138 -4.41 8.70 8.12
N LEU A 139 -4.33 8.05 9.28
CA LEU A 139 -5.23 8.28 10.41
C LEU A 139 -4.66 9.18 11.51
N GLN A 140 -3.34 9.39 11.56
CA GLN A 140 -2.69 10.12 12.65
C GLN A 140 -2.16 11.50 12.25
N ASP A 141 -1.75 11.67 11.00
CA ASP A 141 -0.85 12.77 10.63
C ASP A 141 -1.62 13.99 10.07
N ALA A 142 -1.39 15.15 10.70
CA ALA A 142 -1.99 16.42 10.30
C ALA A 142 -1.45 16.89 8.93
N ASP A 143 -0.19 16.61 8.60
CA ASP A 143 0.38 16.94 7.29
C ASP A 143 -0.20 16.03 6.20
N TYR A 144 -0.49 14.78 6.53
CA TYR A 144 -1.15 13.83 5.63
C TYR A 144 -2.61 14.22 5.38
N THR A 145 -3.27 14.80 6.39
CA THR A 145 -4.59 15.43 6.27
C THR A 145 -4.59 16.58 5.24
N GLU A 146 -3.52 17.37 5.15
CA GLU A 146 -3.40 18.42 4.12
C GLU A 146 -3.16 17.84 2.71
N GLN A 147 -2.50 16.69 2.59
CA GLN A 147 -2.13 16.10 1.30
C GLN A 147 -3.21 15.24 0.64
N LYS A 148 -4.03 14.53 1.44
CA LYS A 148 -5.12 13.66 0.93
C LYS A 148 -6.51 14.03 1.46
N GLY A 149 -6.58 14.76 2.57
CA GLY A 149 -7.81 14.98 3.32
C GLY A 149 -7.83 14.19 4.63
N PHE A 150 -8.67 14.61 5.57
CA PHE A 150 -8.73 14.03 6.92
C PHE A 150 -9.21 12.57 6.89
N ALA A 151 -8.34 11.61 7.27
CA ALA A 151 -8.67 10.18 7.31
C ALA A 151 -9.34 9.68 6.02
N ASP A 152 -8.64 9.86 4.90
CA ASP A 152 -9.14 9.54 3.55
C ASP A 152 -9.46 8.04 3.41
N ASP A 153 -8.69 7.15 4.05
CA ASP A 153 -8.95 5.70 4.06
C ASP A 153 -10.35 5.38 4.62
N LEU A 154 -10.83 6.17 5.59
CA LEU A 154 -12.20 6.01 6.12
C LEU A 154 -13.24 6.49 5.10
N SER A 155 -12.98 7.57 4.36
CA SER A 155 -13.85 8.04 3.28
C SER A 155 -13.97 6.98 2.17
N GLU A 156 -12.84 6.37 1.81
CA GLU A 156 -12.71 5.25 0.88
C GLU A 156 -13.32 3.95 1.41
N GLY A 157 -13.64 3.87 2.71
CA GLY A 157 -14.12 2.64 3.35
C GLY A 157 -13.11 1.48 3.31
N LYS A 158 -11.84 1.81 3.10
CA LYS A 158 -10.73 0.87 3.00
C LYS A 158 -10.54 0.18 4.35
N ILE A 159 -10.32 -1.14 4.34
CA ILE A 159 -10.03 -1.89 5.56
C ILE A 159 -8.52 -1.83 5.85
N SER A 160 -8.05 -0.65 6.26
CA SER A 160 -6.66 -0.42 6.66
C SER A 160 -6.29 -1.20 7.92
N LEU A 161 -5.00 -1.45 8.13
CA LEU A 161 -4.50 -2.23 9.27
C LEU A 161 -5.01 -1.74 10.65
N PRO A 162 -5.03 -0.43 10.98
CA PRO A 162 -5.58 0.03 12.26
C PRO A 162 -7.08 -0.21 12.39
N LEU A 163 -7.85 -0.09 11.31
CA LEU A 163 -9.28 -0.40 11.33
C LEU A 163 -9.51 -1.91 11.50
N LEU A 164 -8.73 -2.74 10.79
CA LEU A 164 -8.76 -4.19 10.95
C LEU A 164 -8.52 -4.59 12.41
N PHE A 165 -7.50 -4.01 13.05
CA PHE A 165 -7.21 -4.27 14.46
C PHE A 165 -8.32 -3.81 15.41
N ALA A 166 -8.93 -2.64 15.15
CA ALA A 166 -10.04 -2.15 15.94
C ALA A 166 -11.26 -3.09 15.83
N LEU A 167 -11.55 -3.58 14.62
CA LEU A 167 -12.63 -4.54 14.40
C LEU A 167 -12.31 -5.87 15.11
N GLU A 168 -11.09 -6.40 15.00
CA GLU A 168 -10.67 -7.65 15.68
C GLU A 168 -10.83 -7.63 17.20
N ALA A 169 -10.67 -6.47 17.84
CA ALA A 169 -10.72 -6.34 19.30
C ALA A 169 -12.07 -6.75 19.91
N LYS A 170 -13.15 -6.80 19.10
CA LYS A 170 -14.52 -7.15 19.52
C LYS A 170 -15.03 -6.35 20.73
N GLY A 171 -14.51 -5.12 20.91
CA GLY A 171 -14.97 -4.16 21.90
C GLY A 171 -16.31 -3.50 21.54
N PRO A 172 -16.85 -2.65 22.43
CA PRO A 172 -18.13 -1.95 22.22
C PRO A 172 -18.12 -1.05 20.97
N GLU A 173 -16.95 -0.62 20.50
CA GLU A 173 -16.76 0.21 19.30
C GLU A 173 -17.04 -0.55 18.00
N ARG A 174 -16.86 -1.89 17.98
CA ARG A 174 -16.94 -2.71 16.77
C ARG A 174 -18.26 -2.54 16.03
N GLY A 175 -19.38 -2.54 16.75
CA GLY A 175 -20.71 -2.40 16.15
C GLY A 175 -20.86 -1.08 15.40
N ARG A 176 -20.38 0.01 16.00
CA ARG A 176 -20.44 1.35 15.41
C ARG A 176 -19.54 1.48 14.18
N LEU A 177 -18.32 0.96 14.24
CA LEU A 177 -17.42 0.90 13.09
C LEU A 177 -18.04 0.16 11.89
N LEU A 178 -18.68 -0.99 12.15
CA LEU A 178 -19.39 -1.75 11.10
C LEU A 178 -20.58 -0.97 10.52
N SER A 179 -21.37 -0.28 11.36
CA SER A 179 -22.46 0.57 10.88
C SER A 179 -21.96 1.71 10.00
N ILE A 180 -20.83 2.34 10.36
CA ILE A 180 -20.21 3.40 9.56
C ILE A 180 -19.76 2.87 8.19
N LEU A 181 -19.12 1.70 8.14
CA LEU A 181 -18.72 1.05 6.88
C LEU A 181 -19.93 0.68 6.01
N GLN A 182 -21.01 0.16 6.60
CA GLN A 182 -22.24 -0.15 5.89
C GLN A 182 -22.92 1.10 5.33
N GLN A 183 -22.96 2.18 6.12
CA GLN A 183 -23.48 3.48 5.66
C GLN A 183 -22.67 4.01 4.48
N ARG A 184 -21.34 3.91 4.52
CA ARG A 184 -20.46 4.28 3.41
C ARG A 184 -20.82 3.49 2.15
N LYS A 185 -21.02 2.17 2.26
CA LYS A 185 -21.43 1.32 1.14
C LYS A 185 -22.73 1.79 0.49
N THR A 186 -23.70 2.23 1.28
CA THR A 186 -25.01 2.70 0.77
C THR A 186 -24.95 4.12 0.19
N THR A 187 -24.19 5.02 0.81
CA THR A 187 -24.20 6.46 0.49
C THR A 187 -23.04 6.92 -0.39
N GLY A 188 -22.00 6.09 -0.54
CA GLY A 188 -20.79 6.38 -1.29
C GLY A 188 -19.83 7.36 -0.61
N SER A 189 -20.14 7.86 0.60
CA SER A 189 -19.29 8.82 1.31
C SER A 189 -19.49 8.76 2.83
N ILE A 190 -18.53 9.30 3.59
CA ILE A 190 -18.63 9.44 5.04
C ILE A 190 -18.44 10.91 5.42
N SER A 191 -19.34 11.45 6.25
CA SER A 191 -19.20 12.82 6.75
C SER A 191 -17.93 12.99 7.60
N VAL A 192 -17.45 14.22 7.75
CA VAL A 192 -16.26 14.50 8.56
C VAL A 192 -16.47 14.08 10.02
N GLU A 193 -17.68 14.26 10.54
CA GLU A 193 -18.06 13.93 11.92
C GLU A 193 -18.02 12.41 12.14
N LEU A 194 -18.56 11.63 11.20
CA LEU A 194 -18.51 10.17 11.26
C LEU A 194 -17.07 9.65 11.12
N ARG A 195 -16.22 10.29 10.29
CA ARG A 195 -14.79 9.98 10.23
C ARG A 195 -14.08 10.25 11.55
N LYS A 196 -14.36 11.39 12.21
CA LYS A 196 -13.81 11.71 13.53
C LYS A 196 -14.22 10.69 14.59
N LEU A 197 -15.49 10.28 14.57
CA LEU A 197 -16.01 9.26 15.48
C LEU A 197 -15.38 7.88 15.24
N ALA A 198 -15.28 7.46 13.97
CA ALA A 198 -14.59 6.22 13.62
C ALA A 198 -13.11 6.23 14.03
N LEU A 199 -12.42 7.37 13.90
CA LEU A 199 -11.04 7.50 14.37
C LEU A 199 -10.95 7.36 15.90
N GLN A 200 -11.84 7.99 16.65
CA GLN A 200 -11.91 7.83 18.11
C GLN A 200 -12.12 6.37 18.51
N ASP A 201 -13.00 5.67 17.80
CA ASP A 201 -13.29 4.25 18.01
C ASP A 201 -12.07 3.36 17.72
N ILE A 202 -11.38 3.63 16.61
CA ILE A 202 -10.14 2.92 16.25
C ILE A 202 -9.07 3.11 17.34
N VAL A 203 -8.94 4.33 17.87
CA VAL A 203 -8.01 4.63 18.98
C VAL A 203 -8.43 3.90 20.26
N ALA A 204 -9.70 3.98 20.65
CA ALA A 204 -10.23 3.35 21.86
C ALA A 204 -10.09 1.81 21.83
N ALA A 205 -10.30 1.19 20.67
CA ALA A 205 -10.10 -0.24 20.46
C ALA A 205 -8.61 -0.64 20.34
N GLY A 206 -7.68 0.32 20.45
CA GLY A 206 -6.24 0.08 20.38
C GLY A 206 -5.71 -0.20 18.97
N GLY A 207 -6.47 0.10 17.92
CA GLY A 207 -6.11 -0.14 16.52
C GLY A 207 -4.79 0.51 16.13
N LEU A 208 -4.65 1.82 16.39
CA LEU A 208 -3.40 2.55 16.12
C LEU A 208 -2.21 2.02 16.94
N THR A 209 -2.42 1.70 18.21
CA THR A 209 -1.36 1.16 19.08
C THR A 209 -0.85 -0.19 18.57
N ARG A 210 -1.76 -1.08 18.17
CA ARG A 210 -1.40 -2.40 17.61
C ARG A 210 -0.71 -2.25 16.26
N THR A 211 -1.16 -1.34 15.39
CA THR A 211 -0.49 -1.01 14.12
C THR A 211 0.92 -0.50 14.36
N LYS A 212 1.13 0.42 15.30
CA LYS A 212 2.47 0.91 15.66
C LYS A 212 3.40 -0.23 16.10
N GLY A 213 2.90 -1.17 16.90
CA GLY A 213 3.65 -2.36 17.28
C GLY A 213 4.09 -3.21 16.08
N VAL A 214 3.20 -3.41 15.10
CA VAL A 214 3.53 -4.11 13.84
C VAL A 214 4.60 -3.35 13.05
N ILE A 215 4.50 -2.02 12.94
CA ILE A 215 5.47 -1.21 12.20
C ILE A 215 6.86 -1.34 12.82
N LEU A 216 6.97 -1.27 14.16
CA LEU A 216 8.25 -1.42 14.86
C LEU A 216 8.85 -2.81 14.65
N ASN A 217 8.04 -3.87 14.72
CA ASN A 217 8.49 -5.23 14.46
C ASN A 217 8.98 -5.41 13.01
N LEU A 218 8.24 -4.89 12.03
CA LEU A 218 8.64 -4.94 10.62
C LEU A 218 9.91 -4.12 10.38
N GLN A 219 10.07 -2.97 11.03
CA GLN A 219 11.29 -2.16 10.93
C GLN A 219 12.51 -2.93 11.45
N GLU A 220 12.39 -3.65 12.55
CA GLU A 220 13.44 -4.52 13.07
C GLU A 220 13.74 -5.68 12.11
N GLU A 221 12.70 -6.32 11.57
CA GLU A 221 12.86 -7.40 10.59
C GLU A 221 13.59 -6.92 9.33
N VAL A 222 13.22 -5.75 8.79
CA VAL A 222 13.92 -5.11 7.67
C VAL A 222 15.39 -4.85 8.01
N ASN A 223 15.70 -4.39 9.23
CA ASN A 223 17.11 -4.17 9.63
C ASN A 223 17.91 -5.47 9.62
N ASN A 224 17.33 -6.55 10.13
CA ASN A 224 17.97 -7.85 10.23
C ASN A 224 18.17 -8.47 8.84
N LEU A 225 17.15 -8.41 7.97
CA LEU A 225 17.23 -8.88 6.59
C LEU A 225 18.24 -8.09 5.78
N LEU A 226 18.27 -6.76 5.93
CA LEU A 226 19.23 -5.89 5.25
C LEU A 226 20.66 -6.18 5.69
N ALA A 227 20.92 -6.36 6.98
CA ALA A 227 22.26 -6.70 7.47
C ALA A 227 22.76 -8.01 6.87
N ARG A 228 21.91 -9.06 6.86
CA ARG A 228 22.24 -10.35 6.21
C ARG A 228 22.48 -10.21 4.70
N PHE A 229 21.71 -9.34 4.04
CA PHE A 229 21.88 -9.08 2.60
C PHE A 229 23.19 -8.36 2.31
N GLU A 230 23.55 -7.34 3.11
CA GLU A 230 24.81 -6.60 3.02
C GLU A 230 26.02 -7.51 3.29
N ASP A 231 25.95 -8.38 4.30
CA ASP A 231 27.01 -9.35 4.61
C ASP A 231 27.28 -10.29 3.43
N ARG A 232 26.22 -10.76 2.76
CA ARG A 232 26.33 -11.59 1.54
C ARG A 232 26.82 -10.81 0.33
N ALA A 233 26.43 -9.55 0.21
CA ALA A 233 26.87 -8.68 -0.88
C ALA A 233 28.33 -8.22 -0.71
N GLY A 234 28.88 -8.30 0.49
CA GLY A 234 30.23 -7.80 0.83
C GLY A 234 30.32 -6.28 0.92
N GLU A 235 29.19 -5.56 0.85
CA GLU A 235 29.12 -4.11 0.91
C GLU A 235 27.89 -3.63 1.68
N ARG A 236 28.06 -2.54 2.42
CA ARG A 236 26.98 -1.89 3.17
C ARG A 236 26.20 -0.91 2.29
N ASN A 237 24.88 -1.02 2.27
CA ASN A 237 24.01 -0.16 1.47
C ASN A 237 23.54 1.06 2.26
N TRP A 238 24.39 2.09 2.30
CA TRP A 238 24.11 3.33 3.03
C TRP A 238 22.89 4.09 2.52
N ILE A 239 22.61 4.03 1.21
CA ILE A 239 21.46 4.69 0.60
C ILE A 239 20.17 4.07 1.13
N PHE A 240 20.08 2.74 1.15
CA PHE A 240 18.91 2.05 1.67
C PHE A 240 18.70 2.35 3.16
N ARG A 241 19.79 2.35 3.94
CA ARG A 241 19.74 2.70 5.37
C ARG A 241 19.27 4.14 5.59
N LEU A 242 19.71 5.09 4.75
CA LEU A 242 19.25 6.48 4.80
C LEU A 242 17.78 6.62 4.43
N MET A 243 17.32 5.94 3.38
CA MET A 243 15.91 5.93 2.98
C MET A 243 15.02 5.42 4.11
N LYS A 244 15.40 4.29 4.73
CA LYS A 244 14.70 3.73 5.89
C LYS A 244 14.66 4.70 7.07
N LYS A 245 15.78 5.39 7.37
CA LYS A 245 15.85 6.37 8.47
C LYS A 245 14.83 7.50 8.32
N ARG A 246 14.50 7.90 7.09
CA ARG A 246 13.47 8.91 6.81
C ARG A 246 12.03 8.40 7.04
N LEU A 247 11.86 7.09 7.20
CA LEU A 247 10.57 6.43 7.38
C LEU A 247 10.33 5.97 8.83
N GLU A 248 11.28 6.17 9.73
CA GLU A 248 11.11 5.82 11.15
C GLU A 248 10.01 6.69 11.78
N LEU A 249 9.18 6.10 12.63
CA LEU A 249 8.07 6.75 13.34
C LEU A 249 8.55 7.64 14.49
#